data_AF-A0A1E1WKM1-F1
#
_entry.id   AF-A0A1E1WKM1-F1
#
_cell.length_a   1.000
_cell.length_b   1.000
_cell.length_c   1.000
_cell.angle_alpha   90.00
_cell.angle_beta   90.00
_cell.angle_gamma   90.00
#
_symmetry.space_group_name_H-M   'P 1'
#
loop_
_entity.id
_entity.type
_entity.pdbx_description
1 polymer ?
#
loop_
_entity_poly.entity_id
_entity_poly.type
_entity_poly.pdbx_seq_one_letter_code
_entity_poly.pdbx_strand_id
1 'polypeptide(L)'
;RTLAAHPGSAAARENLDVFVDMWAWLLADAAKLARELLDLTDERPDKHQYSSLPRPGKHGTTSKPLKAVRLDSDEQAKIAKSGLEMKMMSSEMDAETEKWQGAAADENNDIVKRAKNMSSMAFAMYQFTKGEGRLNTTQDLFTQAEYFAEEANRLYKIIRQFSYQVPAGTTKKELLEQLDRVPTYVQQLQFTVKEPTVGRAATFSKVDNVIQETKTLMNVISKVVTTCFDCANKYSLCMPERVPMHWKPNLRKASTFKSENSVLNG
;
A
#
# COMPACT_ATOMS: atom_id res chain seq x y z
N ARG A 1 2.02 41.24 23.53
CA ARG A 1 0.72 41.84 23.94
C ARG A 1 0.44 43.21 23.28
N THR A 2 1.40 43.81 22.57
CA THR A 2 1.27 45.17 22.01
C THR A 2 0.52 45.26 20.67
N LEU A 3 0.66 44.24 19.80
CA LEU A 3 0.04 44.24 18.46
C LEU A 3 -1.50 44.19 18.49
N ALA A 4 -2.05 43.33 19.35
CA ALA A 4 -3.50 43.14 19.51
C ALA A 4 -4.19 44.33 20.22
N ALA A 5 -3.43 45.15 20.96
CA ALA A 5 -3.96 46.28 21.70
C ALA A 5 -3.96 47.59 20.89
N HIS A 6 -3.01 47.77 19.95
CA HIS A 6 -2.86 48.98 19.15
C HIS A 6 -2.49 48.68 17.67
N PRO A 7 -3.42 48.15 16.86
CA PRO A 7 -3.15 47.69 15.49
C PRO A 7 -2.77 48.80 14.49
N GLY A 8 -3.05 50.06 14.81
CA GLY A 8 -2.68 51.22 13.98
C GLY A 8 -1.32 51.85 14.30
N SER A 9 -0.67 51.42 15.40
CA SER A 9 0.59 52.00 15.86
C SER A 9 1.74 51.69 14.89
N ALA A 10 2.53 52.71 14.55
CA ALA A 10 3.70 52.55 13.68
C ALA A 10 4.69 51.51 14.24
N ALA A 11 4.93 51.53 15.55
CA ALA A 11 5.79 50.57 16.23
C ALA A 11 5.22 49.15 16.23
N ALA A 12 3.89 48.98 16.21
CA ALA A 12 3.28 47.66 16.08
C ALA A 12 3.49 47.11 14.67
N ARG A 13 3.30 47.94 13.64
CA ARG A 13 3.48 47.56 12.23
C ARG A 13 4.93 47.19 11.93
N GLU A 14 5.89 48.02 12.35
CA GLU A 14 7.32 47.75 12.18
C GLU A 14 7.75 46.43 12.84
N ASN A 15 7.28 46.15 14.06
CA ASN A 15 7.55 44.87 14.73
C ASN A 15 6.95 43.67 13.99
N LEU A 16 5.79 43.82 13.34
CA LEU A 16 5.17 42.77 12.54
C LEU A 16 5.97 42.53 11.26
N ASP A 17 6.41 43.59 10.58
CA ASP A 17 7.21 43.48 9.36
C ASP A 17 8.53 42.77 9.65
N VAL A 18 9.23 43.15 10.74
CA VAL A 18 10.44 42.45 11.20
C VAL A 18 10.18 40.98 11.53
N PHE A 19 9.03 40.67 12.14
CA PHE A 19 8.65 39.29 12.44
C PHE A 19 8.38 38.49 11.16
N VAL A 20 7.68 39.09 10.18
CA VAL A 20 7.38 38.46 8.89
C VAL A 20 8.66 38.21 8.10
N ASP A 21 9.58 39.15 8.08
CA ASP A 21 10.87 39.00 7.40
C ASP A 21 11.71 37.90 8.04
N MET A 22 11.77 37.86 9.38
CA MET A 22 12.47 36.80 10.10
C MET A 22 11.81 35.44 9.88
N TRP A 23 10.47 35.38 9.84
CA TRP A 23 9.74 34.16 9.54
C TRP A 23 9.96 33.66 8.11
N ALA A 24 9.96 34.57 7.13
CA ALA A 24 10.26 34.25 5.74
C ALA A 24 11.69 33.71 5.58
N TRP A 25 12.65 34.30 6.30
CA TRP A 25 14.03 33.82 6.33
C TRP A 25 14.15 32.42 6.93
N LEU A 26 13.51 32.16 8.08
CA LEU A 26 13.48 30.84 8.71
C LEU A 26 12.82 29.79 7.81
N LEU A 27 11.74 30.14 7.12
CA LEU A 27 11.06 29.25 6.19
C LEU A 27 11.97 28.91 4.99
N ALA A 28 12.71 29.88 4.46
CA ALA A 28 13.67 29.69 3.39
C ALA A 28 14.85 28.80 3.82
N ASP A 29 15.35 28.97 5.04
CA ASP A 29 16.43 28.16 5.60
C ASP A 29 15.97 26.72 5.86
N ALA A 30 14.78 26.52 6.43
CA ALA A 30 14.18 25.20 6.59
C ALA A 30 13.97 24.49 5.23
N ALA A 31 13.51 25.22 4.20
CA ALA A 31 13.36 24.70 2.86
C ALA A 31 14.70 24.38 2.18
N LYS A 32 15.78 25.07 2.56
CA LYS A 32 17.14 24.78 2.09
C LYS A 32 17.69 23.52 2.77
N LEU A 33 17.57 23.41 4.09
CA LEU A 33 17.95 22.21 4.84
C LEU A 33 17.20 20.97 4.37
N ALA A 34 15.90 21.09 4.06
CA ALA A 34 15.11 20.00 3.51
C ALA A 34 15.65 19.53 2.14
N ARG A 35 16.09 20.46 1.28
CA ARG A 35 16.72 20.15 -0.01
C ARG A 35 18.09 19.51 0.17
N GLU A 36 18.92 20.03 1.07
CA GLU A 36 20.23 19.43 1.37
C GLU A 36 20.10 18.02 1.95
N LEU A 37 19.10 17.77 2.80
CA LEU A 37 18.79 16.42 3.29
C LEU A 37 18.34 15.50 2.16
N LEU A 38 17.50 15.99 1.24
CA LEU A 38 17.10 15.22 0.05
C LEU A 38 18.32 14.88 -0.82
N ASP A 39 19.21 15.84 -1.07
CA ASP A 39 20.42 15.64 -1.87
C ASP A 39 21.42 14.69 -1.19
N LEU A 40 21.59 14.75 0.13
CA LEU A 40 22.43 13.82 0.89
C LEU A 40 21.88 12.39 0.90
N THR A 41 20.55 12.24 0.82
CA THR A 41 19.93 10.92 0.61
C THR A 41 19.97 10.46 -0.85
N ASP A 42 20.32 11.34 -1.79
CA ASP A 42 20.47 11.06 -3.24
C ASP A 42 21.91 10.67 -3.62
N GLU A 43 22.78 10.34 -2.65
CA GLU A 43 24.09 9.71 -2.89
C GLU A 43 23.89 8.26 -3.41
N ARG A 44 23.45 8.14 -4.67
CA ARG A 44 23.50 6.90 -5.45
C ARG A 44 24.31 7.11 -6.72
N PRO A 45 25.15 6.12 -7.09
CA PRO A 45 25.85 6.15 -8.36
C PRO A 45 24.83 5.98 -9.49
N ASP A 46 24.90 6.90 -10.46
CA ASP A 46 24.13 6.93 -11.70
C ASP A 46 22.61 7.04 -11.57
N LYS A 47 22.12 8.27 -11.84
CA LYS A 47 20.77 8.53 -12.36
C LYS A 47 20.54 7.71 -13.63
N HIS A 48 20.13 6.45 -13.46
CA HIS A 48 19.47 5.67 -14.48
C HIS A 48 18.05 6.21 -14.64
N GLN A 49 17.95 7.44 -15.14
CA GLN A 49 16.75 7.97 -15.77
C GLN A 49 16.29 6.89 -16.74
N TYR A 50 15.15 6.28 -16.44
CA TYR A 50 14.58 5.05 -17.02
C TYR A 50 14.49 5.11 -18.55
N SER A 51 15.64 5.04 -19.21
CA SER A 51 15.78 5.04 -20.67
C SER A 51 15.89 3.60 -21.18
N SER A 52 16.01 2.64 -20.27
CA SER A 52 16.00 1.21 -20.56
C SER A 52 15.65 0.40 -19.32
N LEU A 53 14.80 -0.61 -19.49
CA LEU A 53 14.58 -1.65 -18.49
C LEU A 53 15.93 -2.26 -18.08
N PRO A 54 16.24 -2.37 -16.78
CA PRO A 54 17.42 -3.08 -16.30
C PRO A 54 17.34 -4.55 -16.76
N ARG A 55 18.40 -4.99 -17.44
CA ARG A 55 18.44 -6.32 -18.09
C ARG A 55 18.39 -7.44 -17.04
N PRO A 56 17.72 -8.56 -17.36
CA PRO A 56 17.89 -9.81 -16.63
C PRO A 56 19.39 -10.15 -16.53
N GLY A 57 19.83 -10.55 -15.34
CA GLY A 57 21.24 -10.73 -14.98
C GLY A 57 22.06 -11.49 -16.02
N LYS A 58 23.28 -11.00 -16.28
CA LYS A 58 24.26 -11.63 -17.17
C LYS A 58 25.46 -12.13 -16.39
N HIS A 59 25.61 -13.46 -16.34
CA HIS A 59 26.94 -14.04 -16.54
C HIS A 59 27.18 -14.15 -18.06
N GLY A 60 28.33 -13.67 -18.56
CA GLY A 60 28.79 -13.94 -19.93
C GLY A 60 29.06 -12.72 -20.80
N THR A 61 30.31 -12.26 -20.76
CA THR A 61 31.16 -11.72 -21.84
C THR A 61 30.49 -11.08 -23.07
N THR A 62 30.32 -9.76 -23.06
CA THR A 62 30.38 -8.94 -24.28
C THR A 62 30.59 -7.46 -23.91
N SER A 63 31.77 -6.95 -24.25
CA SER A 63 32.33 -5.65 -23.90
C SER A 63 31.87 -4.51 -24.83
N LYS A 64 30.57 -4.45 -25.15
CA LYS A 64 30.01 -3.32 -25.92
C LYS A 64 28.83 -2.68 -25.18
N PRO A 65 28.91 -1.40 -24.77
CA PRO A 65 27.77 -0.68 -24.23
C PRO A 65 26.79 -0.41 -25.38
N LEU A 66 25.77 -1.27 -25.47
CA LEU A 66 24.65 -1.06 -26.39
C LEU A 66 23.78 0.06 -25.82
N LYS A 67 23.76 1.20 -26.50
CA LYS A 67 23.04 2.43 -26.12
C LYS A 67 21.60 2.13 -25.69
N ALA A 68 21.22 2.66 -24.52
CA ALA A 68 19.82 2.72 -24.08
C ALA A 68 19.04 3.59 -25.07
N VAL A 69 18.16 2.98 -25.87
CA VAL A 69 17.22 3.70 -26.74
C VAL A 69 16.03 4.11 -25.89
N ARG A 70 15.61 5.37 -25.89
CA ARG A 70 14.54 5.91 -25.03
C ARG A 70 13.20 5.16 -25.22
N LEU A 71 12.45 4.97 -24.14
CA LEU A 71 11.04 4.55 -24.18
C LEU A 71 10.19 5.72 -24.70
N ASP A 72 8.99 5.43 -25.20
CA ASP A 72 8.04 6.48 -25.55
C ASP A 72 7.53 7.18 -24.27
N SER A 73 7.51 8.51 -24.29
CA SER A 73 7.28 9.35 -23.10
C SER A 73 5.89 9.12 -22.49
N ASP A 74 4.92 8.77 -23.33
CA ASP A 74 3.52 8.61 -22.94
C ASP A 74 3.27 7.31 -22.16
N GLU A 75 3.92 6.22 -22.56
CA GLU A 75 3.81 4.93 -21.88
C GLU A 75 4.40 4.99 -20.47
N GLN A 76 5.53 5.69 -20.32
CA GLN A 76 6.16 5.90 -19.02
C GLN A 76 5.30 6.79 -18.11
N ALA A 77 4.64 7.81 -18.67
CA ALA A 77 3.72 8.66 -17.91
C ALA A 77 2.51 7.86 -17.37
N LYS A 78 1.98 6.90 -18.14
CA LYS A 78 0.88 6.03 -17.69
C LYS A 78 1.27 5.14 -16.50
N ILE A 79 2.46 4.55 -16.55
CA ILE A 79 3.00 3.75 -15.44
C ILE A 79 3.22 4.65 -14.22
N ALA A 80 3.81 5.83 -14.40
CA ALA A 80 4.04 6.77 -13.30
C ALA A 80 2.74 7.25 -12.64
N LYS A 81 1.67 7.49 -13.43
CA LYS A 81 0.33 7.80 -12.91
C LYS A 81 -0.19 6.67 -12.02
N SER A 82 -0.07 5.44 -12.50
CA SER A 82 -0.56 4.25 -11.78
C SER A 82 0.26 3.98 -10.51
N GLY A 83 1.56 4.23 -10.57
CA GLY A 83 2.43 4.28 -9.40
C GLY A 83 1.98 5.31 -8.37
N LEU A 84 1.64 6.53 -8.81
CA LEU A 84 1.17 7.57 -7.90
C LEU A 84 -0.16 7.19 -7.23
N GLU A 85 -1.09 6.59 -7.97
CA GLU A 85 -2.33 6.04 -7.41
C GLU A 85 -2.03 4.96 -6.34
N MET A 86 -1.04 4.08 -6.56
CA MET A 86 -0.59 3.12 -5.55
C MET A 86 -0.03 3.81 -4.30
N LYS A 87 0.74 4.90 -4.45
CA LYS A 87 1.23 5.68 -3.30
C LYS A 87 0.09 6.25 -2.47
N MET A 88 -0.93 6.82 -3.11
CA MET A 88 -2.09 7.38 -2.39
C MET A 88 -2.81 6.29 -1.59
N MET A 89 -3.11 5.15 -2.21
CA MET A 89 -3.75 4.02 -1.51
C MET A 89 -2.89 3.46 -0.36
N SER A 90 -1.56 3.42 -0.55
CA SER A 90 -0.63 2.99 0.50
C SER A 90 -0.70 3.95 1.70
N SER A 91 -0.65 5.26 1.44
CA SER A 91 -0.76 6.30 2.47
C SER A 91 -2.11 6.27 3.20
N GLU A 92 -3.21 6.07 2.48
CA GLU A 92 -4.55 5.95 3.08
C GLU A 92 -4.65 4.72 3.98
N MET A 93 -4.11 3.58 3.52
CA MET A 93 -4.11 2.36 4.31
C MET A 93 -3.22 2.46 5.54
N ASP A 94 -2.05 3.10 5.45
CA ASP A 94 -1.18 3.34 6.60
C ASP A 94 -1.89 4.21 7.65
N ALA A 95 -2.46 5.34 7.22
CA ALA A 95 -3.22 6.23 8.10
C ALA A 95 -4.43 5.54 8.75
N GLU A 96 -5.12 4.67 8.00
CA GLU A 96 -6.22 3.88 8.56
C GLU A 96 -5.71 2.90 9.62
N THR A 97 -4.62 2.18 9.36
CA THR A 97 -4.03 1.24 10.33
C THR A 97 -3.41 1.92 11.56
N GLU A 98 -3.08 3.21 11.51
CA GLU A 98 -2.60 4.01 12.65
C GLU A 98 -3.68 4.26 13.71
N LYS A 99 -4.93 4.45 13.29
CA LYS A 99 -6.06 4.63 14.20
C LYS A 99 -6.31 3.39 15.08
N TRP A 100 -5.85 2.23 14.61
CA TRP A 100 -6.00 0.93 15.28
C TRP A 100 -4.79 0.54 16.13
N GLN A 101 -3.89 1.47 16.46
CA GLN A 101 -2.71 1.24 17.32
C GLN A 101 -2.88 1.79 18.75
N GLY A 102 -4.01 2.42 19.08
CA GLY A 102 -4.25 3.05 20.39
C GLY A 102 -5.02 2.18 21.39
N ALA A 103 -4.51 2.15 22.64
CA ALA A 103 -5.10 1.66 23.90
C ALA A 103 -5.91 0.35 23.82
N ALA A 104 -5.21 -0.79 23.99
CA ALA A 104 -5.69 -2.18 23.97
C ALA A 104 -5.75 -2.87 22.59
N ALA A 105 -5.12 -2.29 21.56
CA ALA A 105 -4.95 -2.95 20.26
C ALA A 105 -3.60 -3.67 20.20
N ASP A 106 -3.65 -4.96 20.54
CA ASP A 106 -2.52 -5.88 20.63
C ASP A 106 -1.53 -5.78 19.47
N GLU A 107 -0.25 -5.97 19.79
CA GLU A 107 0.84 -6.32 18.85
C GLU A 107 0.54 -7.59 18.00
N ASN A 108 -0.64 -8.20 18.19
CA ASN A 108 -1.12 -9.42 17.58
C ASN A 108 -2.30 -9.24 16.59
N ASN A 109 -2.65 -8.01 16.18
CA ASN A 109 -3.64 -7.82 15.10
C ASN A 109 -3.05 -8.19 13.72
N ASP A 110 -3.31 -9.43 13.30
CA ASP A 110 -2.82 -9.98 12.03
C ASP A 110 -3.34 -9.22 10.81
N ILE A 111 -4.54 -8.64 10.86
CA ILE A 111 -5.11 -7.84 9.74
C ILE A 111 -4.30 -6.56 9.58
N VAL A 112 -4.08 -5.80 10.66
CA VAL A 112 -3.32 -4.55 10.65
C VAL A 112 -1.88 -4.78 10.17
N LYS A 113 -1.21 -5.80 10.72
CA LYS A 113 0.17 -6.12 10.34
C LYS A 113 0.30 -6.46 8.85
N ARG A 114 -0.63 -7.25 8.32
CA ARG A 114 -0.62 -7.66 6.92
C ARG A 114 -1.00 -6.52 5.99
N ALA A 115 -1.96 -5.67 6.37
CA ALA A 115 -2.26 -4.45 5.64
C ALA A 115 -1.00 -3.57 5.51
N LYS A 116 -0.33 -3.25 6.62
CA LYS A 116 0.94 -2.48 6.60
C LYS A 116 2.02 -3.11 5.73
N ASN A 117 2.19 -4.43 5.80
CA ASN A 117 3.13 -5.14 4.93
C ASN A 117 2.78 -4.91 3.46
N MET A 118 1.50 -5.06 3.09
CA MET A 118 1.05 -4.79 1.72
C MET A 118 1.25 -3.33 1.32
N SER A 119 1.02 -2.35 2.22
CA SER A 119 1.34 -0.93 1.98
C SER A 119 2.80 -0.74 1.61
N SER A 120 3.71 -1.27 2.43
CA SER A 120 5.15 -1.17 2.21
C SER A 120 5.58 -1.79 0.88
N MET A 121 4.99 -2.94 0.51
CA MET A 121 5.26 -3.60 -0.77
C MET A 121 4.77 -2.77 -1.97
N ALA A 122 3.54 -2.27 -1.91
CA ALA A 122 2.97 -1.41 -2.97
C ALA A 122 3.74 -0.10 -3.11
N PHE A 123 4.19 0.49 -2.00
CA PHE A 123 5.05 1.67 -2.00
C PHE A 123 6.41 1.40 -2.66
N ALA A 124 7.04 0.25 -2.40
CA ALA A 124 8.27 -0.13 -3.09
C ALA A 124 8.07 -0.26 -4.61
N MET A 125 6.91 -0.79 -5.05
CA MET A 125 6.56 -0.86 -6.47
C MET A 125 6.27 0.53 -7.07
N TYR A 126 5.69 1.45 -6.30
CA TYR A 126 5.60 2.87 -6.69
C TYR A 126 6.99 3.49 -6.89
N GLN A 127 7.91 3.31 -5.93
CA GLN A 127 9.27 3.85 -6.03
C GLN A 127 9.98 3.32 -7.28
N PHE A 128 9.78 2.05 -7.62
CA PHE A 128 10.28 1.49 -8.88
C PHE A 128 9.79 2.26 -10.11
N THR A 129 8.53 2.69 -10.17
CA THR A 129 8.01 3.51 -11.29
C THR A 129 8.69 4.88 -11.42
N LYS A 130 9.33 5.36 -10.34
CA LYS A 130 10.13 6.58 -10.31
C LYS A 130 11.63 6.34 -10.56
N GLY A 131 12.06 5.09 -10.60
CA GLY A 131 13.49 4.73 -10.60
C GLY A 131 14.16 4.90 -9.23
N GLU A 132 13.36 4.89 -8.17
CA GLU A 132 13.80 5.07 -6.77
C GLU A 132 13.61 3.77 -5.97
N GLY A 133 14.07 3.78 -4.72
CA GLY A 133 13.79 2.70 -3.77
C GLY A 133 14.73 1.50 -3.92
N ARG A 134 14.28 0.33 -3.46
CA ARG A 134 15.13 -0.88 -3.35
C ARG A 134 15.03 -1.84 -4.55
N LEU A 135 14.03 -1.67 -5.40
CA LEU A 135 13.80 -2.52 -6.56
C LEU A 135 14.60 -1.93 -7.72
N ASN A 136 15.68 -2.58 -8.13
CA ASN A 136 16.60 -2.05 -9.12
C ASN A 136 16.42 -2.70 -10.48
N THR A 137 15.74 -3.84 -10.56
CA THR A 137 15.53 -4.59 -11.79
C THR A 137 14.06 -4.91 -12.02
N THR A 138 13.70 -5.17 -13.28
CA THR A 138 12.38 -5.69 -13.64
C THR A 138 12.09 -7.03 -12.96
N GLN A 139 13.11 -7.85 -12.76
CA GLN A 139 13.00 -9.11 -12.03
C GLN A 139 12.67 -8.87 -10.55
N ASP A 140 13.26 -7.85 -9.92
CA ASP A 140 12.92 -7.48 -8.54
C ASP A 140 11.46 -7.05 -8.43
N LEU A 141 10.95 -6.30 -9.41
CA LEU A 141 9.54 -5.92 -9.48
C LEU A 141 8.62 -7.16 -9.56
N PHE A 142 8.92 -8.11 -10.43
CA PHE A 142 8.12 -9.32 -10.58
C PHE A 142 8.15 -10.17 -9.31
N THR A 143 9.33 -10.33 -8.72
CA THR A 143 9.50 -11.02 -7.43
C THR A 143 8.71 -10.31 -6.32
N GLN A 144 8.75 -8.98 -6.28
CA GLN A 144 7.99 -8.19 -5.32
C GLN A 144 6.48 -8.36 -5.50
N ALA A 145 6.00 -8.44 -6.74
CA ALA A 145 4.61 -8.68 -7.07
C ALA A 145 4.15 -10.10 -6.68
N GLU A 146 5.02 -11.10 -6.80
CA GLU A 146 4.76 -12.45 -6.27
C GLU A 146 4.57 -12.42 -4.74
N TYR A 147 5.48 -11.77 -4.01
CA TYR A 147 5.33 -11.60 -2.56
C TYR A 147 4.07 -10.81 -2.18
N PHE A 148 3.71 -9.79 -2.96
CA PHE A 148 2.49 -9.02 -2.75
C PHE A 148 1.24 -9.90 -2.91
N ALA A 149 1.19 -10.72 -3.97
CA ALA A 149 0.08 -11.65 -4.22
C ALA A 149 -0.03 -12.72 -3.11
N GLU A 150 1.10 -13.24 -2.62
CA GLU A 150 1.11 -14.16 -1.48
C GLU A 150 0.56 -13.51 -0.21
N GLU A 151 0.99 -12.28 0.10
CA GLU A 151 0.54 -11.56 1.29
C GLU A 151 -0.96 -11.26 1.24
N ALA A 152 -1.46 -10.87 0.07
CA ALA A 152 -2.89 -10.69 -0.20
C ALA A 152 -3.69 -11.98 0.06
N ASN A 153 -3.18 -13.13 -0.41
CA ASN A 153 -3.83 -14.42 -0.18
C ASN A 153 -3.83 -14.81 1.31
N ARG A 154 -2.76 -14.48 2.06
CA ARG A 154 -2.73 -14.72 3.50
C ARG A 154 -3.72 -13.80 4.23
N LEU A 155 -3.82 -12.54 3.84
CA LEU A 155 -4.79 -11.59 4.38
C LEU A 155 -6.23 -12.06 4.12
N TYR A 156 -6.54 -12.52 2.90
CA TYR A 156 -7.84 -13.10 2.55
C TYR A 156 -8.28 -14.19 3.54
N LYS A 157 -7.39 -15.13 3.88
CA LYS A 157 -7.69 -16.23 4.81
C LYS A 157 -8.03 -15.72 6.21
N ILE A 158 -7.26 -14.76 6.72
CA ILE A 158 -7.48 -14.15 8.04
C ILE A 158 -8.83 -13.43 8.07
N ILE A 159 -9.10 -12.61 7.05
CA ILE A 159 -10.36 -11.86 6.96
C ILE A 159 -11.55 -12.79 6.77
N ARG A 160 -11.39 -13.89 6.03
CA ARG A 160 -12.43 -14.91 5.90
C ARG A 160 -12.77 -15.51 7.25
N GLN A 161 -11.77 -15.78 8.10
CA GLN A 161 -12.00 -16.25 9.46
C GLN A 161 -12.67 -15.20 10.34
N PHE A 162 -12.24 -13.94 10.27
CA PHE A 162 -12.88 -12.81 10.96
C PHE A 162 -14.36 -12.69 10.58
N SER A 163 -14.70 -12.86 9.30
CA SER A 163 -16.07 -12.75 8.80
C SER A 163 -17.06 -13.71 9.48
N TYR A 164 -16.60 -14.82 10.05
CA TYR A 164 -17.47 -15.74 10.80
C TYR A 164 -17.94 -15.16 12.14
N GLN A 165 -17.19 -14.21 12.70
CA GLN A 165 -17.53 -13.51 13.93
C GLN A 165 -18.46 -12.31 13.68
N VAL A 166 -18.47 -11.78 12.45
CA VAL A 166 -19.34 -10.66 12.06
C VAL A 166 -20.80 -11.15 12.03
N PRO A 167 -21.72 -10.48 12.74
CA PRO A 167 -23.16 -10.79 12.70
C PRO A 167 -23.72 -10.70 11.28
N ALA A 168 -24.75 -11.50 10.99
CA ALA A 168 -25.44 -11.44 9.70
C ALA A 168 -26.08 -10.05 9.51
N GLY A 169 -25.85 -9.44 8.35
CA GLY A 169 -26.34 -8.10 8.05
C GLY A 169 -25.73 -7.54 6.77
N THR A 170 -26.08 -6.30 6.43
CA THR A 170 -25.60 -5.60 5.24
C THR A 170 -24.09 -5.44 5.23
N THR A 171 -23.49 -5.06 6.37
CA THR A 171 -22.04 -4.86 6.50
C THR A 171 -21.24 -6.15 6.25
N LYS A 172 -21.73 -7.30 6.75
CA LYS A 172 -21.12 -8.61 6.46
C LYS A 172 -21.21 -8.98 4.98
N LYS A 173 -22.37 -8.73 4.36
CA LYS A 173 -22.59 -9.01 2.95
C LYS A 173 -21.62 -8.20 2.08
N GLU A 174 -21.48 -6.91 2.36
CA GLU A 174 -20.54 -6.02 1.67
C GLU A 174 -19.08 -6.47 1.85
N LEU A 175 -18.68 -6.83 3.08
CA LEU A 175 -17.35 -7.37 3.35
C LEU A 175 -17.06 -8.61 2.49
N LEU A 176 -17.99 -9.56 2.44
CA LEU A 176 -17.81 -10.80 1.70
C LEU A 176 -17.81 -10.57 0.18
N GLU A 177 -18.65 -9.68 -0.32
CA GLU A 177 -18.70 -9.32 -1.75
C GLU A 177 -17.37 -8.76 -2.25
N GLN A 178 -16.71 -7.91 -1.45
CA GLN A 178 -15.38 -7.40 -1.77
C GLN A 178 -14.30 -8.47 -1.58
N LEU A 179 -14.35 -9.22 -0.47
CA LEU A 179 -13.37 -10.26 -0.13
C LEU A 179 -13.33 -11.39 -1.18
N ASP A 180 -14.47 -11.80 -1.72
CA ASP A 180 -14.57 -12.88 -2.71
C ASP A 180 -13.96 -12.52 -4.07
N ARG A 181 -13.66 -11.24 -4.32
CA ARG A 181 -12.92 -10.79 -5.51
C ARG A 181 -11.41 -10.90 -5.36
N VAL A 182 -10.89 -10.94 -4.13
CA VAL A 182 -9.44 -10.97 -3.85
C VAL A 182 -8.75 -12.16 -4.52
N PRO A 183 -9.25 -13.41 -4.43
CA PRO A 183 -8.61 -14.56 -5.06
C PRO A 183 -8.42 -14.41 -6.57
N THR A 184 -9.39 -13.82 -7.27
CA THR A 184 -9.32 -13.58 -8.71
C THR A 184 -8.18 -12.63 -9.06
N TYR A 185 -8.05 -11.51 -8.36
CA TYR A 185 -6.97 -10.54 -8.60
C TYR A 185 -5.60 -11.10 -8.22
N VAL A 186 -5.50 -11.90 -7.16
CA VAL A 186 -4.27 -12.61 -6.79
C VAL A 186 -3.86 -13.58 -7.91
N GLN A 187 -4.79 -14.37 -8.43
CA GLN A 187 -4.51 -15.31 -9.52
C GLN A 187 -4.08 -14.61 -10.79
N GLN A 188 -4.76 -13.51 -11.15
CA GLN A 188 -4.40 -12.69 -12.30
C GLN A 188 -2.96 -12.19 -12.19
N LEU A 189 -2.61 -11.55 -11.07
CA LEU A 189 -1.26 -11.05 -10.83
C LEU A 189 -0.21 -12.17 -10.87
N GLN A 190 -0.52 -13.33 -10.26
CA GLN A 190 0.37 -14.49 -10.27
C GLN A 190 0.58 -15.08 -11.66
N PHE A 191 -0.43 -15.06 -12.53
CA PHE A 191 -0.29 -15.53 -13.90
C PHE A 191 0.65 -14.61 -14.68
N THR A 192 0.40 -13.30 -14.61
CA THR A 192 1.20 -12.28 -15.29
C THR A 192 2.68 -12.35 -14.91
N VAL A 193 3.01 -12.43 -13.62
CA VAL A 193 4.41 -12.48 -13.16
C VAL A 193 5.13 -13.77 -13.56
N LYS A 194 4.43 -14.91 -13.65
CA LYS A 194 4.99 -16.21 -14.05
C LYS A 194 5.14 -16.38 -15.56
N GLU A 195 4.38 -15.64 -16.35
CA GLU A 195 4.43 -15.74 -17.80
C GLU A 195 5.83 -15.36 -18.32
N PRO A 196 6.56 -16.25 -19.00
CA PRO A 196 7.87 -15.92 -19.54
C PRO A 196 7.72 -14.86 -20.62
N THR A 197 8.60 -13.88 -20.64
CA THR A 197 8.53 -12.78 -21.61
C THR A 197 9.91 -12.50 -22.18
N VAL A 198 9.99 -12.44 -23.51
CA VAL A 198 11.24 -12.18 -24.25
C VAL A 198 11.07 -10.95 -25.12
N GLY A 199 12.07 -10.07 -25.10
CA GLY A 199 12.07 -8.86 -25.91
C GLY A 199 11.51 -7.65 -25.17
N ARG A 200 12.06 -6.49 -25.53
CA ARG A 200 11.90 -5.25 -24.76
C ARG A 200 10.46 -4.76 -24.65
N ALA A 201 9.73 -4.72 -25.76
CA ALA A 201 8.36 -4.23 -25.79
C ALA A 201 7.43 -5.11 -24.94
N ALA A 202 7.59 -6.43 -25.06
CA ALA A 202 6.82 -7.38 -24.26
C ALA A 202 7.15 -7.27 -22.76
N THR A 203 8.44 -7.11 -22.39
CA THR A 203 8.83 -6.87 -20.99
C THR A 203 8.21 -5.58 -20.44
N PHE A 204 8.17 -4.52 -21.24
CA PHE A 204 7.55 -3.26 -20.83
C PHE A 204 6.03 -3.42 -20.60
N SER A 205 5.34 -4.06 -21.53
CA SER A 205 3.91 -4.36 -21.39
C SER A 205 3.63 -5.20 -20.13
N LYS A 206 4.48 -6.20 -19.85
CA LYS A 206 4.39 -6.98 -18.61
C LYS A 206 4.58 -6.13 -17.37
N VAL A 207 5.54 -5.19 -17.38
CA VAL A 207 5.73 -4.23 -16.27
C VAL A 207 4.48 -3.36 -16.07
N ASP A 208 3.89 -2.78 -17.13
CA ASP A 208 2.65 -2.00 -17.02
C ASP A 208 1.53 -2.85 -16.41
N ASN A 209 1.32 -4.07 -16.94
CA ASN A 209 0.29 -4.98 -16.44
C ASN A 209 0.48 -5.30 -14.94
N VAL A 210 1.70 -5.64 -14.51
CA VAL A 210 2.01 -5.90 -13.10
C VAL A 210 1.69 -4.69 -12.22
N ILE A 211 2.05 -3.48 -12.65
CA ILE A 211 1.75 -2.25 -11.90
C ILE A 211 0.23 -2.01 -11.82
N GLN A 212 -0.52 -2.18 -12.92
CA GLN A 212 -1.99 -2.02 -12.93
C GLN A 212 -2.71 -3.07 -12.08
N GLU A 213 -2.27 -4.33 -12.15
CA GLU A 213 -2.86 -5.44 -11.44
C GLU A 213 -2.61 -5.32 -9.93
N THR A 214 -1.39 -4.98 -9.51
CA THR A 214 -1.09 -4.66 -8.11
C THR A 214 -1.95 -3.50 -7.61
N LYS A 215 -2.07 -2.42 -8.38
CA LYS A 215 -2.93 -1.28 -8.03
C LYS A 215 -4.38 -1.70 -7.83
N THR A 216 -4.91 -2.51 -8.74
CA THR A 216 -6.30 -2.98 -8.67
C THR A 216 -6.53 -3.86 -7.44
N LEU A 217 -5.61 -4.79 -7.16
CA LEU A 217 -5.65 -5.65 -5.98
C LEU A 217 -5.55 -4.82 -4.69
N MET A 218 -4.63 -3.85 -4.63
CA MET A 218 -4.46 -2.94 -3.50
C MET A 218 -5.74 -2.14 -3.17
N ASN A 219 -6.44 -1.63 -4.19
CA ASN A 219 -7.70 -0.91 -4.02
C ASN A 219 -8.77 -1.80 -3.35
N VAL A 220 -8.90 -3.05 -3.79
CA VAL A 220 -9.84 -4.00 -3.19
C VAL A 220 -9.45 -4.33 -1.75
N ILE A 221 -8.16 -4.54 -1.50
CA ILE A 221 -7.63 -4.85 -0.17
C ILE A 221 -7.89 -3.70 0.80
N SER A 222 -7.65 -2.44 0.39
CA SER A 222 -7.94 -1.25 1.18
C SER A 222 -9.40 -1.22 1.63
N LYS A 223 -10.34 -1.40 0.70
CA LYS A 223 -11.78 -1.44 1.02
C LYS A 223 -12.15 -2.55 1.99
N VAL A 224 -11.65 -3.77 1.75
CA VAL A 224 -11.89 -4.93 2.62
C VAL A 224 -11.37 -4.67 4.03
N VAL A 225 -10.18 -4.08 4.17
CA VAL A 225 -9.58 -3.74 5.47
C VAL A 225 -10.40 -2.66 6.19
N THR A 226 -10.82 -1.60 5.50
CA THR A 226 -11.70 -0.57 6.06
C THR A 226 -13.04 -1.17 6.53
N THR A 227 -13.68 -2.01 5.74
CA THR A 227 -14.93 -2.67 6.15
C THR A 227 -14.72 -3.62 7.34
N CYS A 228 -13.55 -4.27 7.47
CA CYS A 228 -13.22 -5.04 8.67
C CYS A 228 -13.17 -4.17 9.92
N PHE A 229 -12.53 -3.00 9.82
CA PHE A 229 -12.44 -2.02 10.89
C PHE A 229 -13.82 -1.49 11.30
N ASP A 230 -14.68 -1.17 10.34
CA ASP A 230 -16.06 -0.77 10.60
C ASP A 230 -16.84 -1.89 11.31
N CYS A 231 -16.69 -3.14 10.88
CA CYS A 231 -17.30 -4.29 11.56
C CYS A 231 -16.82 -4.44 13.00
N ALA A 232 -15.50 -4.33 13.22
CA ALA A 232 -14.91 -4.48 14.55
C ALA A 232 -15.39 -3.39 15.51
N ASN A 233 -15.44 -2.13 15.06
CA ASN A 233 -15.95 -1.01 15.84
C ASN A 233 -17.44 -1.14 16.14
N LYS A 234 -18.24 -1.50 15.14
CA LYS A 234 -19.70 -1.57 15.27
C LYS A 234 -20.17 -2.69 16.19
N TYR A 235 -19.45 -3.81 16.22
CA TYR A 235 -19.85 -5.01 16.95
C TYR A 235 -18.89 -5.35 18.12
N SER A 236 -17.94 -4.47 18.43
CA SER A 236 -16.91 -4.67 19.46
C SER A 236 -16.19 -6.02 19.35
N LEU A 237 -15.84 -6.42 18.13
CA LEU A 237 -15.21 -7.72 17.86
C LEU A 237 -13.71 -7.67 18.13
N CYS A 238 -13.19 -8.76 18.71
CA CYS A 238 -11.74 -8.97 18.79
C CYS A 238 -11.20 -9.30 17.39
N MET A 239 -10.20 -8.55 16.93
CA MET A 239 -9.53 -8.85 15.67
C MET A 239 -8.75 -10.18 15.79
N PRO A 240 -8.71 -11.01 14.73
CA PRO A 240 -8.11 -12.33 14.81
C PRO A 240 -6.64 -12.24 15.22
N GLU A 241 -6.33 -12.88 16.34
CA GLU A 241 -4.97 -13.15 16.79
C GLU A 241 -4.37 -14.33 15.99
N ARG A 242 -3.03 -14.35 15.89
CA ARG A 242 -2.22 -15.32 15.14
C ARG A 242 -2.86 -16.71 15.04
N VAL A 243 -3.32 -17.07 13.84
CA VAL A 243 -3.90 -18.39 13.58
C VAL A 243 -2.78 -19.39 13.28
N PRO A 244 -2.56 -20.44 14.09
CA PRO A 244 -1.67 -21.52 13.72
C PRO A 244 -2.21 -22.21 12.46
N MET A 245 -1.37 -22.38 11.44
CA MET A 245 -1.72 -22.91 10.10
C MET A 245 -2.40 -24.31 10.09
N HIS A 246 -2.58 -24.96 11.24
CA HIS A 246 -3.07 -26.34 11.37
C HIS A 246 -4.46 -26.48 12.03
N TRP A 247 -5.26 -25.41 12.15
CA TRP A 247 -6.59 -25.51 12.75
C TRP A 247 -7.61 -26.21 11.82
N LYS A 248 -8.17 -27.34 12.26
CA LYS A 248 -9.39 -27.95 11.68
C LYS A 248 -10.63 -27.45 12.44
N PRO A 249 -11.71 -27.04 11.75
CA PRO A 249 -12.90 -26.53 12.42
C PRO A 249 -13.61 -27.63 13.22
N ASN A 250 -13.84 -27.37 14.51
CA ASN A 250 -14.60 -28.25 15.38
C ASN A 250 -16.11 -28.06 15.12
N LEU A 251 -16.67 -28.89 14.23
CA LEU A 251 -18.08 -28.85 13.79
C LEU A 251 -19.12 -29.16 14.89
N ARG A 252 -18.72 -29.35 16.15
CA ARG A 252 -19.63 -29.79 17.23
C ARG A 252 -20.46 -28.69 17.88
N LYS A 253 -20.13 -27.40 17.69
CA LYS A 253 -20.88 -26.29 18.32
C LYS A 253 -21.98 -25.66 17.44
N ALA A 254 -22.13 -26.08 16.18
CA ALA A 254 -23.22 -25.62 15.32
C ALA A 254 -24.56 -26.33 15.59
N SER A 255 -24.57 -27.40 16.40
CA SER A 255 -25.76 -28.21 16.67
C SER A 255 -26.67 -27.68 17.77
N THR A 256 -26.19 -26.81 18.67
CA THR A 256 -26.96 -26.40 19.85
C THR A 256 -27.86 -25.19 19.61
N PHE A 257 -27.71 -24.46 18.50
CA PHE A 257 -28.58 -23.31 18.19
C PHE A 257 -29.88 -23.69 17.46
N LYS A 258 -30.07 -24.98 17.12
CA LYS A 258 -31.25 -25.45 16.39
C LYS A 258 -32.35 -26.07 17.26
N SER A 259 -32.16 -26.29 18.57
CA SER A 259 -33.20 -26.92 19.42
C SER A 259 -34.02 -25.96 20.28
N GLU A 260 -33.64 -24.69 20.42
CA GLU A 260 -34.36 -23.74 21.29
C GLU A 260 -35.48 -22.96 20.59
N ASN A 261 -35.62 -23.06 19.26
CA ASN A 261 -36.66 -22.33 18.50
C ASN A 261 -37.86 -23.19 18.07
N SER A 262 -37.98 -24.42 18.58
CA SER A 262 -39.05 -25.36 18.23
C SER A 262 -40.03 -25.68 19.39
N VAL A 263 -39.98 -24.96 20.52
CA VAL A 263 -40.87 -25.19 21.67
C VAL A 263 -41.83 -24.01 21.94
N LEU A 264 -41.95 -23.05 21.00
CA LEU A 264 -42.89 -21.92 21.14
C LEU A 264 -43.93 -21.80 20.01
N ASN A 265 -44.14 -22.86 19.22
CA ASN A 265 -45.30 -22.98 18.34
C ASN A 265 -45.66 -24.47 18.19
N GLY A 266 -46.64 -24.93 18.98
CA GLY A 266 -47.14 -26.30 18.99
C GLY A 266 -47.94 -26.56 20.26
#